data_AF-A0A931EBJ3-F1
#
_entry.id   AF-A0A931EBJ3-F1
#
_cell.length_a   1.000
_cell.length_b   1.000
_cell.length_c   1.000
_cell.angle_alpha   90.00
_cell.angle_beta   90.00
_cell.angle_gamma   90.00
#
_symmetry.space_group_name_H-M   'P 1'
#
loop_
_entity.id
_entity.type
_entity.pdbx_description
1 polymer ?
#
loop_
_entity_poly.entity_id
_entity_poly.type
_entity_poly.pdbx_seq_one_letter_code
_entity_poly.pdbx_strand_id
1 'polypeptide(L)'
;MIQYDLGGRSRVVLRIHVVREGGHHYYVNDLVPGRAEGTLVAGEDPGMWSGGGSVGLGLRGTVEPQAFAEVLAGRDPVSGRSLRVRRGAGSVAAYDLTFAAPKSVSLLHLLAPKEIATEVGAGHREAVNDATDYLGRAAVGVRRARGGDVSLLPSTGAVSGHFVHRTSRTLDPHLHTHVVVANVAQGVDGSWSAVDSRRVYAHAHAARGVYHARLRLELGGRIGATWDLRASGLGDVIGVAGSLRRLFSQRSAAMEEYRYTRAGPSQRPSRHGAFHATRPDKNRTRTVESLMLEWKRRAADFGFDLGDLTLVVGSKRNLEAGNEIDPQRVRDGLGEFAHGNRTVAPRDLVAVVAAASTLGATARVVESVASRMAEASGPPMGAGRRWPAREVARALERESAAILAGPALRSDRAVGVGRSPATVGLQLDHGRSRTDPASRADRREPSHHLTR
;
A
#
# COMPACT_ATOMS: atom_id res chain seq x y z
N MET A 1 -2.16 14.72 -0.29
CA MET A 1 -2.67 15.84 0.55
C MET A 1 -1.53 16.24 1.47
N ILE A 2 -1.27 17.52 1.70
CA ILE A 2 -0.11 17.93 2.49
C ILE A 2 -0.48 17.91 3.97
N GLN A 3 0.15 17.05 4.77
CA GLN A 3 0.18 17.20 6.24
C GLN A 3 1.44 17.97 6.58
N TYR A 4 1.29 19.06 7.32
CA TYR A 4 2.41 19.83 7.85
C TYR A 4 2.86 19.16 9.15
N ASP A 5 4.14 18.86 9.25
CA ASP A 5 4.79 18.69 10.56
C ASP A 5 5.02 20.09 11.15
N LEU A 6 5.22 20.19 12.47
CA LEU A 6 5.37 21.41 13.29
C LEU A 6 6.55 22.33 12.90
N GLY A 7 7.15 22.14 11.73
CA GLY A 7 8.24 22.94 11.16
C GLY A 7 7.97 23.53 9.77
N GLY A 8 6.71 23.70 9.37
CA GLY A 8 6.33 24.56 8.22
C GLY A 8 6.68 24.07 6.81
N ARG A 9 7.27 22.88 6.64
CA ARG A 9 7.55 22.32 5.29
C ARG A 9 6.39 21.46 4.80
N SER A 10 5.88 21.79 3.62
CA SER A 10 4.74 21.11 3.00
C SER A 10 5.12 19.73 2.45
N ARG A 11 4.97 18.66 3.24
CA ARG A 11 5.09 17.28 2.74
C ARG A 11 3.75 16.79 2.21
N VAL A 12 3.65 16.46 0.92
CA VAL A 12 2.49 15.75 0.37
C VAL A 12 2.50 14.33 0.93
N VAL A 13 1.64 14.06 1.93
CA VAL A 13 1.51 12.76 2.60
C VAL A 13 0.34 11.97 2.00
N LEU A 14 0.39 10.64 2.15
CA LEU A 14 -0.72 9.73 1.89
C LEU A 14 -1.96 10.20 2.67
N ARG A 15 -3.13 10.24 2.02
CA ARG A 15 -4.37 10.61 2.72
C ARG A 15 -4.81 9.41 3.54
N ILE A 16 -5.01 9.63 4.84
CA ILE A 16 -5.58 8.64 5.76
C ILE A 16 -6.86 9.23 6.35
N HIS A 17 -8.00 8.60 6.08
CA HIS A 17 -9.29 8.95 6.65
C HIS A 17 -9.68 7.92 7.71
N VAL A 18 -10.10 8.37 8.89
CA VAL A 18 -10.58 7.48 9.96
C VAL A 18 -12.03 7.14 9.69
N VAL A 19 -12.31 5.86 9.49
CA VAL A 19 -13.68 5.35 9.36
C VAL A 19 -14.15 4.93 10.74
N ARG A 20 -15.19 5.59 11.25
CA ARG A 20 -15.82 5.23 12.53
C ARG A 20 -16.97 4.26 12.31
N GLU A 21 -17.28 3.48 13.34
CA GLU A 21 -18.50 2.66 13.40
C GLU A 21 -19.73 3.52 13.07
N GLY A 22 -20.64 3.02 12.23
CA GLY A 22 -21.78 3.76 11.67
C GLY A 22 -21.44 4.64 10.45
N GLY A 23 -20.18 5.02 10.25
CA GLY A 23 -19.70 5.71 9.03
C GLY A 23 -19.25 4.77 7.93
N HIS A 24 -19.15 3.47 8.20
CA HIS A 24 -18.72 2.46 7.24
C HIS A 24 -19.79 2.10 6.21
N HIS A 25 -21.05 2.53 6.39
CA HIS A 25 -22.12 2.30 5.41
C HIS A 25 -21.76 2.83 4.03
N TYR A 26 -21.04 3.96 3.93
CA TYR A 26 -20.49 4.43 2.64
C TYR A 26 -19.55 3.39 2.02
N TYR A 27 -18.69 2.76 2.82
CA TYR A 27 -17.71 1.80 2.32
C TYR A 27 -18.32 0.43 1.98
N VAL A 28 -19.46 0.08 2.57
CA VAL A 28 -20.18 -1.17 2.30
C VAL A 28 -21.20 -0.99 1.17
N ASN A 29 -21.88 0.16 1.11
CA ASN A 29 -22.98 0.42 0.18
C ASN A 29 -22.54 1.19 -1.08
N ASP A 30 -21.56 2.10 -0.97
CA ASP A 30 -21.10 2.92 -2.10
C ASP A 30 -19.79 2.40 -2.72
N LEU A 31 -19.03 1.50 -2.08
CA LEU A 31 -17.73 1.02 -2.63
C LEU A 31 -17.72 -0.45 -3.04
N VAL A 32 -18.63 -1.29 -2.53
CA VAL A 32 -18.75 -2.68 -2.97
C VAL A 32 -19.88 -2.74 -4.01
N PRO A 33 -19.60 -3.12 -5.28
CA PRO A 33 -20.64 -3.20 -6.30
C PRO A 33 -21.74 -4.21 -5.91
N GLY A 34 -23.01 -3.89 -6.23
CA GLY A 34 -24.11 -4.87 -6.21
C GLY A 34 -25.14 -4.76 -5.07
N ARG A 35 -25.16 -3.67 -4.27
CA ARG A 35 -26.20 -3.47 -3.25
C ARG A 35 -27.08 -2.23 -3.36
N ALA A 36 -26.81 -1.32 -4.30
CA ALA A 36 -27.65 -0.15 -4.52
C ALA A 36 -27.68 0.24 -6.00
N GLU A 37 -28.89 0.45 -6.54
CA GLU A 37 -29.08 1.26 -7.75
C GLU A 37 -28.41 2.62 -7.52
N GLY A 38 -27.48 3.01 -8.40
CA GLY A 38 -26.95 4.37 -8.45
C GLY A 38 -25.74 4.69 -7.56
N THR A 39 -24.86 3.73 -7.28
CA THR A 39 -23.63 4.03 -6.53
C THR A 39 -22.41 3.33 -7.10
N LEU A 40 -21.38 4.16 -7.31
CA LEU A 40 -20.38 4.10 -8.36
C LEU A 40 -20.92 4.66 -9.67
N VAL A 41 -20.06 5.45 -10.30
CA VAL A 41 -20.17 5.66 -11.72
C VAL A 41 -20.17 4.25 -12.32
N ALA A 42 -21.26 3.80 -12.96
CA ALA A 42 -21.35 2.41 -13.43
C ALA A 42 -20.06 2.05 -14.23
N GLY A 43 -19.49 0.87 -13.97
CA GLY A 43 -18.21 0.43 -14.57
C GLY A 43 -16.96 0.48 -13.66
N GLU A 44 -17.12 0.65 -12.34
CA GLU A 44 -15.99 0.48 -11.39
C GLU A 44 -15.79 -0.98 -10.96
N ASP A 45 -14.52 -1.36 -10.75
CA ASP A 45 -14.12 -2.75 -10.47
C ASP A 45 -14.56 -3.15 -9.06
N PRO A 46 -14.92 -4.43 -8.82
CA PRO A 46 -15.16 -4.91 -7.47
C PRO A 46 -13.92 -4.74 -6.59
N GLY A 47 -14.15 -4.47 -5.30
CA GLY A 47 -13.07 -4.43 -4.32
C GLY A 47 -12.34 -5.77 -4.25
N MET A 48 -11.04 -5.73 -3.94
CA MET A 48 -10.22 -6.94 -3.80
C MET A 48 -9.60 -7.03 -2.41
N TRP A 49 -9.68 -8.19 -1.75
CA TRP A 49 -8.99 -8.45 -0.49
C TRP A 49 -7.48 -8.47 -0.70
N SER A 50 -6.76 -7.83 0.22
CA SER A 50 -5.30 -7.78 0.21
C SER A 50 -4.71 -7.66 1.63
N GLY A 51 -3.42 -7.92 1.77
CA GLY A 51 -2.69 -7.92 3.04
C GLY A 51 -2.66 -9.29 3.75
N GLY A 52 -1.56 -9.54 4.47
CA GLY A 52 -1.32 -10.82 5.16
C GLY A 52 -2.37 -11.18 6.22
N GLY A 53 -2.98 -10.18 6.86
CA GLY A 53 -4.08 -10.40 7.81
C GLY A 53 -5.34 -10.92 7.13
N SER A 54 -5.65 -10.44 5.91
CA SER A 54 -6.78 -10.96 5.11
C SER A 54 -6.56 -12.43 4.77
N VAL A 55 -5.34 -12.79 4.35
CA VAL A 55 -4.96 -14.18 4.09
C VAL A 55 -5.12 -15.06 5.33
N GLY A 56 -4.73 -14.55 6.52
CA GLY A 56 -4.90 -15.26 7.79
C GLY A 56 -6.37 -15.53 8.18
N LEU A 57 -7.31 -14.72 7.67
CA LEU A 57 -8.76 -14.93 7.82
C LEU A 57 -9.38 -15.72 6.66
N GLY A 58 -8.57 -16.21 5.71
CA GLY A 58 -9.08 -16.87 4.50
C GLY A 58 -9.73 -15.94 3.48
N LEU A 59 -9.59 -14.62 3.65
CA LEU A 59 -10.18 -13.60 2.77
C LEU A 59 -9.27 -13.36 1.57
N ARG A 60 -9.73 -13.78 0.39
CA ARG A 60 -9.02 -13.70 -0.89
C ARG A 60 -9.98 -13.33 -2.01
N GLY A 61 -9.45 -12.77 -3.09
CA GLY A 61 -10.26 -12.42 -4.26
C GLY A 61 -11.15 -11.22 -3.99
N THR A 62 -12.37 -11.26 -4.51
CA THR A 62 -13.34 -10.16 -4.42
C THR A 62 -13.82 -9.93 -3.00
N VAL A 63 -13.98 -8.66 -2.64
CA VAL A 63 -14.55 -8.23 -1.37
C VAL A 63 -16.06 -8.42 -1.41
N GLU A 64 -16.53 -9.40 -0.66
CA GLU A 64 -17.95 -9.62 -0.43
C GLU A 64 -18.51 -8.58 0.57
N PRO A 65 -19.65 -7.93 0.28
CA PRO A 65 -20.18 -6.85 1.13
C PRO A 65 -20.40 -7.27 2.58
N GLN A 66 -20.94 -8.49 2.79
CA GLN A 66 -21.23 -8.99 4.12
C GLN A 66 -19.96 -9.30 4.90
N ALA A 67 -19.00 -9.98 4.29
CA ALA A 67 -17.72 -10.28 4.92
C ALA A 67 -16.96 -8.99 5.29
N PHE A 68 -17.02 -7.99 4.41
CA PHE A 68 -16.42 -6.69 4.67
C PHE A 68 -17.07 -5.98 5.85
N ALA A 69 -18.41 -5.98 5.94
CA ALA A 69 -19.13 -5.39 7.07
C ALA A 69 -18.75 -6.06 8.40
N GLU A 70 -18.65 -7.39 8.44
CA GLU A 70 -18.24 -8.15 9.63
C GLU A 70 -16.83 -7.78 10.10
N VAL A 71 -15.88 -7.74 9.16
CA VAL A 71 -14.49 -7.35 9.46
C VAL A 71 -14.41 -5.91 9.98
N LEU A 72 -15.17 -4.98 9.38
CA LEU A 72 -15.23 -3.58 9.84
C LEU A 72 -15.85 -3.44 11.23
N ALA A 73 -16.83 -4.29 11.55
CA ALA A 73 -17.40 -4.42 12.90
C ALA A 73 -16.44 -5.10 13.89
N GLY A 74 -15.29 -5.59 13.42
CA GLY A 74 -14.27 -6.24 14.25
C GLY A 74 -14.59 -7.70 14.56
N ARG A 75 -15.28 -8.40 13.66
CA ARG A 75 -15.60 -9.82 13.76
C ARG A 75 -15.00 -10.62 12.61
N ASP A 76 -14.74 -11.89 12.88
CA ASP A 76 -14.37 -12.87 11.88
C ASP A 76 -15.61 -13.17 11.01
N PRO A 77 -15.56 -12.94 9.69
CA PRO A 77 -16.72 -13.14 8.81
C PRO A 77 -17.12 -14.62 8.64
N VAL A 78 -16.24 -15.57 9.00
CA VAL A 78 -16.53 -17.01 8.90
C VAL A 78 -17.06 -17.54 10.22
N SER A 79 -16.35 -17.28 11.32
CA SER A 79 -16.70 -17.85 12.63
C SER A 79 -17.63 -16.98 13.47
N GLY A 80 -17.81 -15.70 13.11
CA GLY A 80 -18.52 -14.70 13.91
C GLY A 80 -17.77 -14.26 15.18
N ARG A 81 -16.60 -14.84 15.47
CA ARG A 81 -15.80 -14.53 16.66
C ARG A 81 -15.37 -13.07 16.66
N SER A 82 -15.41 -12.45 17.83
CA SER A 82 -14.86 -11.10 18.01
C SER A 82 -13.33 -11.08 17.85
N LEU A 83 -12.83 -10.20 16.96
CA LEU A 83 -11.40 -9.96 16.72
C LEU A 83 -10.87 -8.76 17.54
N ARG A 84 -11.75 -7.93 18.10
CA ARG A 84 -11.36 -6.83 19.00
C ARG A 84 -12.47 -6.49 19.96
N VAL A 85 -12.11 -5.94 21.11
CA VAL A 85 -13.09 -5.32 22.01
C VAL A 85 -13.59 -4.01 21.40
N ARG A 86 -14.90 -3.90 21.15
CA ARG A 86 -15.55 -2.64 20.75
C ARG A 86 -15.79 -1.78 21.99
N ARG A 87 -15.55 -0.47 21.88
CA ARG A 87 -15.75 0.51 22.97
C ARG A 87 -16.99 1.39 22.77
N GLY A 88 -17.98 0.90 22.04
CA GLY A 88 -19.24 1.61 21.75
C GLY A 88 -19.28 2.36 20.42
N ALA A 89 -20.37 3.12 20.24
CA ALA A 89 -20.62 3.95 19.06
C ALA A 89 -19.51 5.00 18.89
N GLY A 90 -18.98 5.13 17.67
CA GLY A 90 -17.87 6.05 17.37
C GLY A 90 -16.47 5.46 17.54
N SER A 91 -16.32 4.19 17.93
CA SER A 91 -15.02 3.50 17.84
C SER A 91 -14.51 3.44 16.39
N VAL A 92 -13.20 3.34 16.23
CA VAL A 92 -12.59 3.31 14.89
C VAL A 92 -12.81 1.93 14.28
N ALA A 93 -13.52 1.90 13.15
CA ALA A 93 -13.79 0.70 12.37
C ALA A 93 -12.61 0.35 11.45
N ALA A 94 -12.08 1.36 10.76
CA ALA A 94 -11.01 1.21 9.79
C ALA A 94 -10.23 2.52 9.54
N TYR A 95 -9.15 2.39 8.80
CA TYR A 95 -8.37 3.47 8.22
C TYR A 95 -8.44 3.35 6.70
N ASP A 96 -8.92 4.39 6.03
CA ASP A 96 -8.97 4.48 4.58
C ASP A 96 -7.74 5.22 4.06
N LEU A 97 -6.85 4.50 3.41
CA LEU A 97 -5.60 4.98 2.84
C LEU A 97 -5.80 5.18 1.34
N THR A 98 -5.81 6.43 0.88
CA THR A 98 -6.03 6.73 -0.54
C THR A 98 -4.72 6.87 -1.30
N PHE A 99 -4.36 5.87 -2.11
CA PHE A 99 -3.24 5.92 -3.04
C PHE A 99 -3.69 6.50 -4.38
N ALA A 100 -3.23 7.71 -4.68
CA ALA A 100 -3.59 8.40 -5.92
C ALA A 100 -2.42 8.41 -6.90
N ALA A 101 -2.68 8.02 -8.14
CA ALA A 101 -1.71 8.11 -9.23
C ALA A 101 -1.45 9.58 -9.63
N PRO A 102 -0.26 9.90 -10.17
CA PRO A 102 -0.03 11.17 -10.85
C PRO A 102 -1.08 11.44 -11.94
N LYS A 103 -1.28 12.71 -12.29
CA LYS A 103 -2.28 13.08 -13.30
C LYS A 103 -1.94 12.47 -14.66
N SER A 104 -0.67 12.48 -15.06
CA SER A 104 -0.20 11.79 -16.28
C SER A 104 -0.63 10.33 -16.32
N VAL A 105 -0.40 9.58 -15.24
CA VAL A 105 -0.79 8.17 -15.12
C VAL A 105 -2.30 7.99 -15.17
N SER A 106 -3.07 8.88 -14.55
CA SER A 106 -4.53 8.86 -14.63
C SER A 106 -5.02 9.07 -16.07
N LEU A 107 -4.40 9.99 -16.82
CA LEU A 107 -4.73 10.24 -18.22
C LEU A 107 -4.36 9.05 -19.10
N LEU A 108 -3.19 8.43 -18.90
CA LEU A 108 -2.81 7.21 -19.62
C LEU A 108 -3.79 6.06 -19.37
N HIS A 109 -4.24 5.88 -18.13
CA HIS A 109 -5.20 4.83 -17.81
C HIS A 109 -6.57 5.03 -18.46
N LEU A 110 -6.98 6.28 -18.71
CA LEU A 110 -8.37 6.61 -19.06
C LEU A 110 -8.54 7.14 -20.48
N LEU A 111 -7.47 7.59 -21.14
CA LEU A 111 -7.53 8.23 -22.46
C LEU A 111 -6.59 7.60 -23.50
N ALA A 112 -5.57 6.84 -23.08
CA ALA A 112 -4.68 6.14 -24.02
C ALA A 112 -5.40 4.91 -24.64
N PRO A 113 -4.83 4.30 -25.71
CA PRO A 113 -5.29 3.02 -26.23
C PRO A 113 -5.40 1.95 -25.15
N LYS A 114 -6.33 1.00 -25.35
CA LYS A 114 -6.75 0.01 -24.35
C LYS A 114 -5.58 -0.81 -23.82
N GLU A 115 -4.60 -1.10 -24.66
CA GLU A 115 -3.40 -1.87 -24.35
C GLU A 115 -2.54 -1.14 -23.30
N ILE A 116 -2.28 0.15 -23.50
CA ILE A 116 -1.55 1.00 -22.55
C ILE A 116 -2.37 1.16 -21.27
N ALA A 117 -3.67 1.46 -21.40
CA ALA A 117 -4.55 1.66 -20.26
C ALA A 117 -4.62 0.45 -19.33
N THR A 118 -4.64 -0.76 -19.90
CA THR A 118 -4.65 -2.05 -19.19
C THR A 118 -3.35 -2.24 -18.40
N GLU A 119 -2.20 -2.03 -19.03
CA GLU A 119 -0.90 -2.14 -18.38
C GLU A 119 -0.70 -1.10 -17.28
N VAL A 120 -1.17 0.13 -17.49
CA VAL A 120 -1.14 1.19 -16.46
C VAL A 120 -1.99 0.81 -15.25
N GLY A 121 -3.19 0.26 -15.49
CA GLY A 121 -4.07 -0.22 -14.41
C GLY A 121 -3.43 -1.35 -13.61
N ALA A 122 -2.80 -2.31 -14.29
CA ALA A 122 -2.06 -3.40 -13.64
C ALA A 122 -0.87 -2.87 -12.81
N GLY A 123 -0.07 -1.96 -13.37
CA GLY A 123 1.05 -1.35 -12.65
C GLY A 123 0.64 -0.53 -11.43
N HIS A 124 -0.50 0.18 -11.51
CA HIS A 124 -1.07 0.85 -10.34
C HIS A 124 -1.46 -0.14 -9.25
N ARG A 125 -2.12 -1.24 -9.60
CA ARG A 125 -2.55 -2.27 -8.64
C ARG A 125 -1.36 -2.91 -7.92
N GLU A 126 -0.31 -3.28 -8.66
CA GLU A 126 0.92 -3.82 -8.08
C GLU A 126 1.61 -2.81 -7.14
N ALA A 127 1.64 -1.53 -7.52
CA ALA A 127 2.19 -0.47 -6.68
C ALA A 127 1.42 -0.26 -5.37
N VAL A 128 0.09 -0.36 -5.41
CA VAL A 128 -0.76 -0.30 -4.21
C VAL A 128 -0.52 -1.51 -3.31
N ASN A 129 -0.48 -2.72 -3.89
CA ASN A 129 -0.21 -3.95 -3.13
C ASN A 129 1.15 -3.90 -2.43
N ASP A 130 2.23 -3.52 -3.13
CA ASP A 130 3.58 -3.45 -2.55
C ASP A 130 3.66 -2.42 -1.40
N ALA A 131 2.94 -1.29 -1.52
CA ALA A 131 2.84 -0.29 -0.46
C ALA A 131 1.98 -0.76 0.73
N THR A 132 0.90 -1.51 0.49
CA THR A 132 0.10 -2.13 1.55
C THR A 132 0.92 -3.19 2.29
N ASP A 133 1.70 -3.99 1.57
CA ASP A 133 2.58 -5.00 2.15
C ASP A 133 3.70 -4.38 3.00
N TYR A 134 4.30 -3.28 2.53
CA TYR A 134 5.20 -2.46 3.33
C TYR A 134 4.53 -1.99 4.63
N LEU A 135 3.33 -1.42 4.55
CA LEU A 135 2.59 -0.98 5.74
C LEU A 135 2.26 -2.14 6.67
N GLY A 136 1.89 -3.31 6.13
CA GLY A 136 1.64 -4.54 6.88
C GLY A 136 2.84 -4.94 7.75
N ARG A 137 4.05 -4.91 7.19
CA ARG A 137 5.30 -5.23 7.90
C ARG A 137 5.75 -4.12 8.86
N ALA A 138 5.73 -2.88 8.38
CA ALA A 138 6.42 -1.77 9.04
C ALA A 138 5.52 -0.95 9.98
N ALA A 139 4.20 -0.98 9.80
CA ALA A 139 3.29 -0.08 10.49
C ALA A 139 2.10 -0.78 11.18
N VAL A 140 1.56 -1.85 10.60
CA VAL A 140 0.46 -2.61 11.20
C VAL A 140 1.00 -3.48 12.31
N GLY A 141 0.74 -3.06 13.55
CA GLY A 141 1.13 -3.77 14.76
C GLY A 141 0.10 -3.58 15.84
N VAL A 142 0.27 -4.31 16.93
CA VAL A 142 -0.67 -4.35 18.05
C VAL A 142 0.02 -3.97 19.36
N ARG A 143 -0.75 -3.41 20.29
CA ARG A 143 -0.25 -3.10 21.64
C ARG A 143 -0.61 -4.23 22.61
N ARG A 144 0.32 -4.55 23.51
CA ARG A 144 0.09 -5.43 24.66
C ARG A 144 0.52 -4.72 25.93
N ALA A 145 -0.32 -4.80 26.95
CA ALA A 145 0.02 -4.30 28.28
C ALA A 145 0.32 -5.50 29.18
N ARG A 146 1.47 -5.51 29.85
CA ARG A 146 1.82 -6.50 30.87
C ARG A 146 2.52 -5.78 32.02
N GLY A 147 1.98 -5.90 33.23
CA GLY A 147 2.58 -5.28 34.43
C GLY A 147 2.70 -3.75 34.39
N GLY A 148 1.84 -3.06 33.63
CA GLY A 148 1.91 -1.60 33.44
C GLY A 148 2.71 -1.16 32.20
N ASP A 149 3.58 -2.02 31.67
CA ASP A 149 4.35 -1.74 30.47
C ASP A 149 3.58 -2.04 29.19
N VAL A 150 3.66 -1.14 28.22
CA VAL A 150 3.03 -1.30 26.92
C VAL A 150 4.07 -1.60 25.85
N SER A 151 4.07 -2.83 25.35
CA SER A 151 4.90 -3.26 24.22
C SER A 151 4.13 -3.20 22.90
N LEU A 152 4.89 -2.98 21.81
CA LEU A 152 4.40 -3.07 20.45
C LEU A 152 4.86 -4.37 19.83
N LEU A 153 3.90 -5.20 19.40
CA LEU A 153 4.18 -6.44 18.71
C LEU A 153 3.95 -6.28 17.20
N PRO A 154 4.80 -6.89 16.36
CA PRO A 154 4.49 -7.10 14.95
C PRO A 154 3.17 -7.87 14.80
N SER A 155 2.57 -7.75 13.62
CA SER A 155 1.35 -8.47 13.26
C SER A 155 1.56 -9.37 12.06
N THR A 156 0.57 -10.20 11.76
CA THR A 156 0.49 -10.96 10.49
C THR A 156 0.18 -10.09 9.27
N GLY A 157 -0.01 -8.78 9.46
CA GLY A 157 -0.25 -7.80 8.40
C GLY A 157 -1.65 -7.20 8.44
N ALA A 158 -1.97 -6.39 7.42
CA ALA A 158 -3.26 -5.73 7.31
C ALA A 158 -4.38 -6.71 6.92
N VAL A 159 -5.58 -6.52 7.47
CA VAL A 159 -6.84 -6.97 6.87
C VAL A 159 -7.40 -5.80 6.07
N SER A 160 -7.47 -5.90 4.75
CA SER A 160 -7.82 -4.74 3.91
C SER A 160 -8.55 -5.07 2.62
N GLY A 161 -9.51 -4.21 2.25
CA GLY A 161 -10.14 -4.18 0.94
C GLY A 161 -9.58 -3.04 0.08
N HIS A 162 -9.25 -3.33 -1.17
CA HIS A 162 -8.72 -2.37 -2.16
C HIS A 162 -9.80 -2.04 -3.18
N PHE A 163 -10.22 -0.77 -3.25
CA PHE A 163 -11.28 -0.29 -4.14
C PHE A 163 -10.73 0.74 -5.13
N VAL A 164 -10.71 0.38 -6.42
CA VAL A 164 -10.13 1.22 -7.48
C VAL A 164 -11.20 2.18 -8.02
N HIS A 165 -10.85 3.46 -8.08
CA HIS A 165 -11.69 4.52 -8.62
C HIS A 165 -11.00 5.26 -9.76
N ARG A 166 -11.80 5.76 -10.70
CA ARG A 166 -11.32 6.38 -11.95
C ARG A 166 -11.66 7.86 -12.06
N THR A 167 -12.55 8.37 -11.21
CA THR A 167 -13.04 9.74 -11.30
C THR A 167 -12.74 10.54 -10.05
N SER A 168 -12.43 11.82 -10.22
CA SER A 168 -12.40 12.78 -9.11
C SER A 168 -13.83 13.19 -8.71
N ARG A 169 -13.97 13.95 -7.62
CA ARG A 169 -15.28 14.53 -7.26
C ARG A 169 -15.80 15.59 -8.26
N THR A 170 -14.92 16.19 -9.04
CA THR A 170 -15.30 17.08 -10.17
C THR A 170 -15.43 16.30 -11.47
N LEU A 171 -15.48 14.96 -11.40
CA LEU A 171 -15.58 14.06 -12.55
C LEU A 171 -14.42 14.22 -13.55
N ASP A 172 -13.24 14.63 -13.08
CA ASP A 172 -12.00 14.59 -13.87
C ASP A 172 -11.36 13.19 -13.82
N PRO A 173 -10.57 12.77 -14.83
CA PRO A 173 -9.78 11.54 -14.81
C PRO A 173 -8.88 11.48 -13.58
N HIS A 174 -9.07 10.50 -12.70
CA HIS A 174 -8.29 10.38 -11.48
C HIS A 174 -8.24 8.94 -10.99
N LEU A 175 -7.18 8.23 -11.37
CA LEU A 175 -6.91 6.87 -10.92
C LEU A 175 -6.42 6.89 -9.47
N HIS A 176 -7.17 6.27 -8.58
CA HIS A 176 -6.80 6.11 -7.18
C HIS A 176 -7.43 4.88 -6.57
N THR A 177 -6.76 4.31 -5.57
CA THR A 177 -7.28 3.18 -4.80
C THR A 177 -7.53 3.59 -3.36
N HIS A 178 -8.72 3.30 -2.86
CA HIS A 178 -9.06 3.33 -1.45
C HIS A 178 -8.67 1.99 -0.83
N VAL A 179 -7.62 1.99 -0.01
CA VAL A 179 -7.19 0.82 0.76
C VAL A 179 -7.79 0.94 2.16
N VAL A 180 -8.87 0.21 2.41
CA VAL A 180 -9.59 0.24 3.68
C VAL A 180 -9.00 -0.82 4.60
N VAL A 181 -8.10 -0.41 5.48
CA VAL A 181 -7.49 -1.27 6.49
C VAL A 181 -8.42 -1.35 7.70
N ALA A 182 -9.00 -2.53 7.93
CA ALA A 182 -9.81 -2.77 9.11
C ALA A 182 -8.97 -2.56 10.37
N ASN A 183 -9.56 -1.96 11.40
CA ASN A 183 -8.87 -1.72 12.67
C ASN A 183 -8.82 -3.00 13.52
N VAL A 184 -8.31 -4.08 12.93
CA VAL A 184 -8.03 -5.39 13.53
C VAL A 184 -6.72 -5.90 12.95
N ALA A 185 -5.89 -6.51 13.80
CA ALA A 185 -4.70 -7.23 13.39
C ALA A 185 -4.40 -8.35 14.39
N GLN A 186 -3.85 -9.45 13.89
CA GLN A 186 -3.37 -10.54 14.72
C GLN A 186 -1.91 -10.28 15.06
N GLY A 187 -1.59 -10.16 16.36
CA GLY A 187 -0.20 -10.13 16.79
C GLY A 187 0.51 -11.44 16.45
N VAL A 188 1.85 -11.41 16.42
CA VAL A 188 2.67 -12.63 16.33
C VAL A 188 2.44 -13.61 17.50
N ASP A 189 1.79 -13.14 18.57
CA ASP A 189 1.29 -13.95 19.70
C ASP A 189 -0.03 -14.68 19.40
N GLY A 190 -0.52 -14.62 18.15
CA GLY A 190 -1.77 -15.25 17.72
C GLY A 190 -3.04 -14.51 18.17
N SER A 191 -2.92 -13.45 18.97
CA SER A 191 -4.07 -12.74 19.54
C SER A 191 -4.50 -11.55 18.68
N TRP A 192 -5.80 -11.40 18.48
CA TRP A 192 -6.38 -10.31 17.71
C TRP A 192 -6.66 -9.07 18.57
N SER A 193 -6.38 -7.89 18.04
CA SER A 193 -6.72 -6.62 18.68
C SER A 193 -6.76 -5.47 17.67
N ALA A 194 -7.09 -4.27 18.14
CA ALA A 194 -7.01 -3.05 17.33
C ALA A 194 -5.57 -2.72 16.88
N VAL A 195 -5.46 -2.09 15.72
CA VAL A 195 -4.19 -1.63 15.13
C VAL A 195 -3.68 -0.40 15.90
N ASP A 196 -2.36 -0.31 16.12
CA ASP A 196 -1.76 0.95 16.58
C ASP A 196 -1.68 1.95 15.43
N SER A 197 -2.70 2.81 15.34
CA SER A 197 -2.81 3.83 14.30
C SER A 197 -1.65 4.81 14.25
N ARG A 198 -0.97 5.07 15.37
CA ARG A 198 0.13 6.06 15.42
C ARG A 198 1.24 5.67 14.45
N ARG A 199 1.48 4.37 14.28
CA ARG A 199 2.47 3.85 13.31
C ARG A 199 1.99 4.00 11.88
N VAL A 200 0.71 3.75 11.60
CA VAL A 200 0.13 3.94 10.26
C VAL A 200 0.32 5.39 9.79
N TYR A 201 0.03 6.37 10.65
CA TYR A 201 0.29 7.78 10.36
C TYR A 201 1.79 8.10 10.24
N ALA A 202 2.62 7.56 11.13
CA ALA A 202 4.06 7.80 11.09
C ALA A 202 4.70 7.29 9.78
N HIS A 203 4.20 6.19 9.21
CA HIS A 203 4.69 5.58 7.98
C HIS A 203 4.01 6.10 6.70
N ALA A 204 3.04 7.00 6.81
CA ALA A 204 2.25 7.50 5.67
C ALA A 204 3.10 8.11 4.54
N HIS A 205 4.18 8.83 4.91
CA HIS A 205 5.11 9.41 3.93
C HIS A 205 5.94 8.32 3.22
N ALA A 206 6.46 7.36 3.99
CA ALA A 206 7.26 6.25 3.48
C ALA A 206 6.44 5.34 2.55
N ALA A 207 5.23 4.97 2.95
CA ALA A 207 4.32 4.15 2.15
C ALA A 207 3.97 4.81 0.81
N ARG A 208 3.79 6.14 0.81
CA ARG A 208 3.59 6.90 -0.42
C ARG A 208 4.83 6.89 -1.32
N GLY A 209 6.02 7.03 -0.73
CA GLY A 209 7.28 6.89 -1.45
C GLY A 209 7.40 5.53 -2.12
N VAL A 210 7.16 4.45 -1.36
CA VAL A 210 7.16 3.05 -1.84
C VAL A 210 6.15 2.87 -2.98
N TYR A 211 4.92 3.36 -2.83
CA TYR A 211 3.93 3.32 -3.92
C TYR A 211 4.46 3.97 -5.21
N HIS A 212 5.03 5.17 -5.12
CA HIS A 212 5.54 5.85 -6.31
C HIS A 212 6.80 5.16 -6.89
N ALA A 213 7.69 4.62 -6.05
CA ALA A 213 8.82 3.82 -6.50
C ALA A 213 8.37 2.56 -7.24
N ARG A 214 7.40 1.83 -6.69
CA ARG A 214 6.87 0.64 -7.34
C ARG A 214 6.12 0.97 -8.63
N LEU A 215 5.35 2.07 -8.65
CA LEU A 215 4.66 2.51 -9.86
C LEU A 215 5.63 2.80 -11.01
N ARG A 216 6.78 3.43 -10.72
CA ARG A 216 7.83 3.67 -11.73
C ARG A 216 8.40 2.36 -12.27
N LEU A 217 8.69 1.41 -11.38
CA LEU A 217 9.21 0.10 -11.76
C LEU A 217 8.23 -0.62 -12.69
N GLU A 218 6.96 -0.67 -12.30
CA GLU A 218 5.90 -1.33 -13.07
C GLU A 218 5.69 -0.68 -14.44
N LEU A 219 5.53 0.64 -14.51
CA LEU A 219 5.28 1.31 -15.79
C LEU A 219 6.53 1.33 -16.70
N GLY A 220 7.72 1.39 -16.12
CA GLY A 220 8.98 1.24 -16.85
C GLY A 220 9.12 -0.15 -17.49
N GLY A 221 8.73 -1.22 -16.78
CA GLY A 221 8.77 -2.57 -17.32
C GLY A 221 7.64 -2.91 -18.29
N ARG A 222 6.43 -2.42 -18.03
CA ARG A 222 5.23 -2.77 -18.82
C ARG A 222 5.13 -2.01 -20.14
N ILE A 223 5.38 -0.71 -20.09
CA ILE A 223 5.19 0.22 -21.22
C ILE A 223 6.43 1.07 -21.52
N GLY A 224 7.56 0.86 -20.83
CA GLY A 224 8.78 1.64 -21.09
C GLY A 224 8.72 3.09 -20.60
N ALA A 225 7.79 3.43 -19.70
CA ALA A 225 7.57 4.81 -19.27
C ALA A 225 8.81 5.42 -18.59
N THR A 226 9.11 6.68 -18.95
CA THR A 226 10.12 7.52 -18.31
C THR A 226 9.48 8.68 -17.55
N TRP A 227 10.22 9.32 -16.65
CA TRP A 227 9.63 10.18 -15.62
C TRP A 227 10.38 11.50 -15.44
N ASP A 228 9.62 12.59 -15.33
CA ASP A 228 10.12 13.89 -14.87
C ASP A 228 9.91 13.98 -13.35
N LEU A 229 10.99 13.80 -12.57
CA LEU A 229 10.94 13.62 -11.12
C LEU A 229 11.45 14.85 -10.35
N ARG A 230 10.62 15.31 -9.41
CA ARG A 230 11.01 16.26 -8.36
C ARG A 230 11.90 15.58 -7.32
N ALA A 231 12.63 16.37 -6.52
CA ALA A 231 13.47 15.87 -5.42
C ALA A 231 12.71 14.91 -4.47
N SER A 232 11.44 15.20 -4.19
CA SER A 232 10.53 14.34 -3.40
C SER A 232 10.23 12.95 -3.99
N GLY A 233 10.76 12.60 -5.16
CA GLY A 233 10.48 11.34 -5.86
C GLY A 233 9.11 11.31 -6.55
N LEU A 234 8.42 12.44 -6.60
CA LEU A 234 7.14 12.59 -7.28
C LEU A 234 7.34 13.17 -8.66
N GLY A 235 6.55 12.71 -9.62
CA GLY A 235 6.65 13.19 -10.98
C GLY A 235 5.51 12.73 -11.86
N ASP A 236 5.62 13.13 -13.12
CA ASP A 236 4.72 12.74 -14.18
C ASP A 236 5.49 11.98 -15.27
N VAL A 237 4.77 11.14 -16.01
CA VAL A 237 5.33 10.40 -17.15
C VAL A 237 5.68 11.38 -18.28
N ILE A 238 6.91 11.29 -18.79
CA ILE A 238 7.36 12.06 -19.96
C ILE A 238 6.56 11.58 -21.18
N GLY A 239 6.15 12.51 -22.04
CA GLY A 239 5.24 12.25 -23.16
C GLY A 239 3.77 12.56 -22.87
N VAL A 240 3.39 12.84 -21.62
CA VAL A 240 2.05 13.38 -21.30
C VAL A 240 2.13 14.91 -21.10
N ALA A 241 1.61 15.66 -22.07
CA ALA A 241 1.70 17.12 -22.12
C ALA A 241 1.24 17.81 -20.82
N GLY A 242 2.03 18.79 -20.35
CA GLY A 242 1.72 19.55 -19.13
C GLY A 242 0.43 20.36 -19.22
N SER A 243 0.09 20.86 -20.40
CA SER A 243 -1.16 21.56 -20.69
C SER A 243 -2.37 20.62 -20.59
N LEU A 244 -2.28 19.39 -21.13
CA LEU A 244 -3.32 18.37 -20.99
C LEU A 244 -3.54 17.99 -19.52
N ARG A 245 -2.46 17.83 -18.74
CA ARG A 245 -2.55 17.61 -17.29
C ARG A 245 -3.28 18.74 -16.57
N ARG A 246 -3.03 20.00 -16.95
CA ARG A 246 -3.71 21.16 -16.37
C ARG A 246 -5.20 21.19 -16.72
N LEU A 247 -5.57 20.87 -17.96
CA LEU A 247 -6.96 20.81 -18.43
C LEU A 247 -7.84 19.89 -17.55
N PHE A 248 -7.28 18.77 -17.11
CA PHE A 248 -7.96 17.76 -16.28
C PHE A 248 -7.59 17.85 -14.78
N SER A 249 -7.12 19.01 -14.32
CA SER A 249 -6.79 19.26 -12.91
C SER A 249 -7.68 20.33 -12.28
N GLN A 250 -8.95 20.41 -12.67
CA GLN A 250 -9.86 21.50 -12.31
C GLN A 250 -10.10 21.59 -10.80
N ARG A 251 -10.16 20.46 -10.11
CA ARG A 251 -10.23 20.41 -8.63
C ARG A 251 -9.06 21.15 -7.97
N SER A 252 -7.84 20.95 -8.49
CA SER A 252 -6.64 21.59 -7.94
C SER A 252 -6.66 23.09 -8.22
N ALA A 253 -7.10 23.50 -9.42
CA ALA A 253 -7.25 24.90 -9.79
C ALA A 253 -8.28 25.62 -8.90
N ALA A 254 -9.48 25.04 -8.71
CA ALA A 254 -10.52 25.61 -7.84
C ALA A 254 -10.06 25.74 -6.37
N MET A 255 -9.28 24.76 -5.87
CA MET A 255 -8.68 24.85 -4.54
C MET A 255 -7.60 25.94 -4.46
N GLU A 256 -6.79 26.10 -5.50
CA GLU A 256 -5.76 27.15 -5.59
C GLU A 256 -6.42 28.54 -5.57
N GLU A 257 -7.43 28.72 -6.44
CA GLU A 257 -8.22 29.94 -6.58
C GLU A 257 -8.92 30.30 -5.26
N TYR A 258 -9.66 29.36 -4.65
CA TYR A 258 -10.32 29.61 -3.36
C TYR A 258 -9.33 30.06 -2.27
N ARG A 259 -8.14 29.45 -2.23
CA ARG A 259 -7.11 29.86 -1.27
C ARG A 259 -6.53 31.23 -1.59
N TYR A 260 -6.43 31.59 -2.86
CA TYR A 260 -5.89 32.86 -3.32
C TYR A 260 -6.88 34.01 -3.05
N THR A 261 -8.15 33.85 -3.44
CA THR A 261 -9.20 34.87 -3.29
C THR A 261 -9.59 35.13 -1.84
N ARG A 262 -9.39 34.15 -0.95
CA ARG A 262 -9.64 34.29 0.50
C ARG A 262 -8.36 34.59 1.31
N ALA A 263 -7.23 34.84 0.66
CA ALA A 263 -5.97 35.15 1.35
C ALA A 263 -5.90 36.61 1.80
N GLY A 264 -6.00 36.88 3.09
CA GLY A 264 -5.34 38.05 3.69
C GLY A 264 -3.83 37.78 3.88
N PRO A 265 -2.98 38.81 4.10
CA PRO A 265 -1.52 38.68 4.24
C PRO A 265 -1.05 37.61 5.24
N SER A 266 -1.87 37.26 6.23
CA SER A 266 -1.55 36.31 7.31
C SER A 266 -2.54 35.13 7.44
N GLN A 267 -3.56 34.99 6.59
CA GLN A 267 -4.65 34.01 6.79
C GLN A 267 -5.04 33.26 5.51
N ARG A 268 -4.09 32.61 4.83
CA ARG A 268 -4.45 31.69 3.73
C ARG A 268 -5.22 30.48 4.28
N PRO A 269 -6.43 30.17 3.76
CA PRO A 269 -7.16 28.97 4.17
C PRO A 269 -6.31 27.71 3.97
N SER A 270 -6.39 26.78 4.94
CA SER A 270 -5.71 25.50 4.81
C SER A 270 -6.23 24.75 3.57
N ARG A 271 -5.39 23.94 2.90
CA ARG A 271 -5.86 23.12 1.76
C ARG A 271 -6.98 22.16 2.18
N HIS A 272 -7.04 21.76 3.45
CA HIS A 272 -8.14 20.95 3.97
C HIS A 272 -9.44 21.76 4.01
N GLY A 273 -9.41 22.99 4.55
CA GLY A 273 -10.55 23.91 4.52
C GLY A 273 -11.01 24.22 3.10
N ALA A 274 -10.07 24.54 2.19
CA ALA A 274 -10.37 24.75 0.78
C ALA A 274 -10.97 23.51 0.11
N PHE A 275 -10.51 22.31 0.46
CA PHE A 275 -11.03 21.05 -0.07
C PHE A 275 -12.49 20.79 0.33
N HIS A 276 -12.89 21.18 1.54
CA HIS A 276 -14.27 21.06 1.99
C HIS A 276 -15.16 22.18 1.41
N ALA A 277 -14.65 23.42 1.37
CA ALA A 277 -15.42 24.57 0.91
C ALA A 277 -15.72 24.56 -0.60
N THR A 278 -14.80 24.06 -1.42
CA THR A 278 -14.96 24.00 -2.89
C THR A 278 -15.54 22.67 -3.37
N ARG A 279 -16.17 21.90 -2.48
CA ARG A 279 -16.62 20.54 -2.75
C ARG A 279 -17.99 20.59 -3.42
N PRO A 280 -18.13 20.20 -4.70
CA PRO A 280 -19.44 20.03 -5.31
C PRO A 280 -20.16 18.81 -4.73
N ASP A 281 -21.49 18.80 -4.83
CA ASP A 281 -22.30 17.63 -4.52
C ASP A 281 -21.96 16.45 -5.45
N LYS A 282 -22.10 15.23 -4.93
CA LYS A 282 -21.74 14.01 -5.67
C LYS A 282 -22.80 13.74 -6.72
N ASN A 283 -22.49 14.02 -7.99
CA ASN A 283 -23.33 13.58 -9.10
C ASN A 283 -23.17 12.05 -9.29
N ARG A 284 -24.26 11.30 -9.10
CA ARG A 284 -24.30 9.83 -9.02
C ARG A 284 -24.86 9.14 -10.26
N THR A 285 -25.28 9.88 -11.29
CA THR A 285 -25.99 9.31 -12.46
C THR A 285 -25.09 9.02 -13.66
N ARG A 286 -23.78 9.30 -13.57
CA ARG A 286 -22.85 9.23 -14.71
C ARG A 286 -22.07 7.92 -14.70
N THR A 287 -21.68 7.38 -15.86
CA THR A 287 -20.83 6.17 -16.00
C THR A 287 -19.41 6.49 -16.48
N VAL A 288 -18.44 5.59 -16.29
CA VAL A 288 -17.02 5.88 -16.57
C VAL A 288 -16.87 5.99 -18.08
N GLU A 289 -17.58 5.12 -18.81
CA GLU A 289 -17.67 5.11 -20.25
C GLU A 289 -18.22 6.44 -20.78
N SER A 290 -19.30 6.95 -20.17
CA SER A 290 -19.87 8.26 -20.55
C SER A 290 -18.89 9.41 -20.32
N LEU A 291 -18.14 9.37 -19.21
CA LEU A 291 -17.16 10.40 -18.87
C LEU A 291 -15.93 10.31 -19.76
N MET A 292 -15.47 9.11 -20.12
CA MET A 292 -14.38 8.92 -21.06
C MET A 292 -14.68 9.56 -22.42
N LEU A 293 -15.91 9.41 -22.93
CA LEU A 293 -16.31 10.06 -24.18
C LEU A 293 -16.24 11.59 -24.06
N GLU A 294 -16.72 12.15 -22.95
CA GLU A 294 -16.64 13.60 -22.69
C GLU A 294 -15.22 14.11 -22.53
N TRP A 295 -14.35 13.36 -21.84
CA TRP A 295 -12.95 13.74 -21.69
C TRP A 295 -12.22 13.69 -23.03
N LYS A 296 -12.48 12.68 -23.86
CA LYS A 296 -11.92 12.61 -25.21
C LYS A 296 -12.33 13.82 -26.05
N ARG A 297 -13.62 14.16 -26.04
CA ARG A 297 -14.14 15.36 -26.73
C ARG A 297 -13.52 16.64 -26.19
N ARG A 298 -13.46 16.81 -24.86
CA ARG A 298 -12.84 17.98 -24.22
C ARG A 298 -11.37 18.12 -24.58
N ALA A 299 -10.62 17.01 -24.68
CA ALA A 299 -9.23 17.06 -25.11
C ALA A 299 -9.12 17.55 -26.57
N ALA A 300 -9.95 17.00 -27.47
CA ALA A 300 -9.99 17.41 -28.87
C ALA A 300 -10.40 18.87 -29.07
N ASP A 301 -11.40 19.36 -28.32
CA ASP A 301 -11.86 20.76 -28.36
C ASP A 301 -10.74 21.75 -27.98
N PHE A 302 -9.76 21.31 -27.19
CA PHE A 302 -8.58 22.08 -26.79
C PHE A 302 -7.35 21.78 -27.67
N GLY A 303 -7.53 21.10 -28.80
CA GLY A 303 -6.49 20.83 -29.80
C GLY A 303 -5.51 19.73 -29.43
N PHE A 304 -5.87 18.83 -28.50
CA PHE A 304 -5.02 17.68 -28.16
C PHE A 304 -5.35 16.47 -29.04
N ASP A 305 -4.34 15.93 -29.70
CA ASP A 305 -4.40 14.57 -30.27
C ASP A 305 -4.09 13.55 -29.18
N LEU A 306 -5.07 12.71 -28.84
CA LEU A 306 -4.87 11.64 -27.85
C LEU A 306 -4.00 10.48 -28.38
N GLY A 307 -3.75 10.42 -29.69
CA GLY A 307 -2.75 9.55 -30.30
C GLY A 307 -1.36 9.79 -29.73
N ASP A 308 -1.03 11.03 -29.33
CA ASP A 308 0.25 11.38 -28.70
C ASP A 308 0.49 10.66 -27.38
N LEU A 309 -0.55 10.15 -26.72
CA LEU A 309 -0.38 9.33 -25.50
C LEU A 309 0.34 8.01 -25.79
N THR A 310 0.47 7.59 -27.05
CA THR A 310 1.28 6.44 -27.45
C THR A 310 2.78 6.73 -27.41
N LEU A 311 3.20 8.00 -27.44
CA LEU A 311 4.61 8.40 -27.39
C LEU A 311 5.28 8.07 -26.05
N VAL A 312 4.52 7.72 -25.02
CA VAL A 312 5.06 7.25 -23.73
C VAL A 312 5.63 5.83 -23.82
N VAL A 313 5.32 5.10 -24.90
CA VAL A 313 5.80 3.72 -25.09
C VAL A 313 7.27 3.75 -25.45
N GLY A 314 8.10 3.26 -24.53
CA GLY A 314 9.54 3.11 -24.72
C GLY A 314 9.96 1.64 -24.78
N SER A 315 11.26 1.40 -24.94
CA SER A 315 11.84 0.06 -24.76
C SER A 315 11.52 -0.47 -23.37
N LYS A 316 10.77 -1.57 -23.30
CA LYS A 316 10.43 -2.23 -22.03
C LYS A 316 11.72 -2.58 -21.29
N ARG A 317 11.81 -2.17 -20.03
CA ARG A 317 12.98 -2.46 -19.20
C ARG A 317 12.81 -3.83 -18.56
N ASN A 318 13.90 -4.60 -18.49
CA ASN A 318 13.90 -5.79 -17.66
C ASN A 318 13.69 -5.35 -16.19
N LEU A 319 12.62 -5.82 -15.57
CA LEU A 319 12.25 -5.48 -14.18
C LEU A 319 13.36 -5.85 -13.17
N GLU A 320 14.23 -6.80 -13.51
CA GLU A 320 15.39 -7.17 -12.68
C GLU A 320 16.52 -6.14 -12.72
N ALA A 321 16.61 -5.34 -13.79
CA ALA A 321 17.59 -4.26 -13.95
C ALA A 321 17.17 -2.95 -13.25
N GLY A 322 16.01 -2.93 -12.58
CA GLY A 322 15.40 -1.74 -11.96
C GLY A 322 15.84 -1.44 -10.53
N ASN A 323 17.09 -1.76 -10.13
CA ASN A 323 17.56 -1.59 -8.74
C ASN A 323 18.48 -0.37 -8.55
N GLU A 324 18.55 0.54 -9.52
CA GLU A 324 19.45 1.69 -9.42
C GLU A 324 18.87 2.79 -8.52
N ILE A 325 19.50 2.98 -7.37
CA ILE A 325 19.19 4.04 -6.42
C ILE A 325 20.20 5.16 -6.60
N ASP A 326 19.72 6.34 -6.99
CA ASP A 326 20.56 7.50 -7.28
C ASP A 326 21.25 8.00 -5.98
N PRO A 327 22.58 7.84 -5.84
CA PRO A 327 23.29 8.20 -4.62
C PRO A 327 23.20 9.71 -4.30
N GLN A 328 23.17 10.56 -5.35
CA GLN A 328 23.08 12.00 -5.16
C GLN A 328 21.70 12.38 -4.62
N ARG A 329 20.63 11.79 -5.14
CA ARG A 329 19.28 12.03 -4.60
C ARG A 329 19.10 11.52 -3.17
N VAL A 330 19.79 10.44 -2.78
CA VAL A 330 19.82 10.01 -1.37
C VAL A 330 20.49 11.08 -0.51
N ARG A 331 21.65 11.61 -0.94
CA ARG A 331 22.34 12.69 -0.23
C ARG A 331 21.49 13.95 -0.12
N ASP A 332 20.88 14.40 -1.20
CA ASP A 332 20.01 15.58 -1.22
C ASP A 332 18.80 15.38 -0.30
N GLY A 333 18.17 14.20 -0.37
CA GLY A 333 17.05 13.82 0.47
C GLY A 333 17.41 13.80 1.97
N LEU A 334 18.60 13.31 2.34
CA LEU A 334 19.12 13.39 3.72
C LEU A 334 19.46 14.83 4.12
N GLY A 335 20.03 15.61 3.20
CA GLY A 335 20.36 17.02 3.38
C GLY A 335 19.15 17.86 3.79
N GLU A 336 17.97 17.56 3.24
CA GLU A 336 16.72 18.18 3.67
C GLU A 336 16.50 18.03 5.18
N PHE A 337 16.82 16.86 5.77
CA PHE A 337 16.72 16.61 7.21
C PHE A 337 17.90 17.20 8.00
N ALA A 338 19.11 17.21 7.42
CA ALA A 338 20.34 17.64 8.09
C ALA A 338 20.33 19.11 8.55
N HIS A 339 19.60 19.98 7.86
CA HIS A 339 19.36 21.35 8.34
C HIS A 339 18.64 21.32 9.71
N GLY A 340 19.33 21.75 10.76
CA GLY A 340 18.80 21.87 12.13
C GLY A 340 19.11 20.71 13.08
N ASN A 341 20.17 19.91 12.84
CA ASN A 341 20.59 18.82 13.72
C ASN A 341 19.51 17.74 13.97
N ARG A 342 18.66 17.49 12.98
CA ARG A 342 17.52 16.58 13.13
C ARG A 342 17.96 15.12 13.07
N THR A 343 17.13 14.28 13.67
CA THR A 343 17.29 12.83 13.63
C THR A 343 16.30 12.18 12.68
N VAL A 344 16.71 11.10 12.02
CA VAL A 344 15.92 10.29 11.10
C VAL A 344 15.59 8.95 11.74
N ALA A 345 14.36 8.48 11.56
CA ALA A 345 13.93 7.13 11.91
C ALA A 345 14.04 6.20 10.69
N PRO A 346 13.94 4.86 10.83
CA PRO A 346 14.05 3.93 9.70
C PRO A 346 13.04 4.24 8.58
N ARG A 347 11.82 4.66 8.93
CA ARG A 347 10.80 5.07 7.97
C ARG A 347 11.16 6.32 7.16
N ASP A 348 11.97 7.22 7.72
CA ASP A 348 12.44 8.40 7.00
C ASP A 348 13.47 7.97 5.95
N LEU A 349 14.34 7.01 6.28
CA LEU A 349 15.28 6.40 5.33
C LEU A 349 14.55 5.67 4.20
N VAL A 350 13.51 4.90 4.51
CA VAL A 350 12.64 4.28 3.48
C VAL A 350 12.08 5.33 2.52
N ALA A 351 11.61 6.47 3.04
CA ALA A 351 11.08 7.52 2.19
C ALA A 351 12.15 8.17 1.31
N VAL A 352 13.36 8.40 1.85
CA VAL A 352 14.50 8.94 1.09
C VAL A 352 14.92 7.99 -0.03
N VAL A 353 15.11 6.72 0.29
CA VAL A 353 15.50 5.69 -0.69
C VAL A 353 14.45 5.53 -1.78
N ALA A 354 13.16 5.48 -1.39
CA ALA A 354 12.07 5.39 -2.37
C ALA A 354 12.03 6.62 -3.30
N ALA A 355 12.34 7.81 -2.79
CA ALA A 355 12.40 9.02 -3.61
C ALA A 355 13.62 9.03 -4.57
N ALA A 356 14.73 8.44 -4.14
CA ALA A 356 15.96 8.29 -4.92
C ALA A 356 15.92 7.12 -5.94
N SER A 357 14.93 6.23 -5.85
CA SER A 357 14.71 5.14 -6.80
C SER A 357 14.09 5.69 -8.10
N THR A 358 14.92 6.28 -8.98
CA THR A 358 14.49 7.05 -10.16
C THR A 358 13.86 6.18 -11.24
N LEU A 359 14.34 4.94 -11.41
CA LEU A 359 13.73 3.95 -12.30
C LEU A 359 12.65 3.11 -11.61
N GLY A 360 12.44 3.35 -10.31
CA GLY A 360 11.56 2.59 -9.45
C GLY A 360 12.29 1.51 -8.66
N ALA A 361 11.59 0.91 -7.71
CA ALA A 361 12.08 -0.19 -6.87
C ALA A 361 10.88 -0.87 -6.18
N THR A 362 11.06 -2.11 -5.74
CA THR A 362 10.09 -2.77 -4.86
C THR A 362 10.23 -2.29 -3.43
N ALA A 363 9.19 -2.46 -2.60
CA ALA A 363 9.25 -2.15 -1.18
C ALA A 363 10.44 -2.85 -0.49
N ARG A 364 10.69 -4.12 -0.82
CA ARG A 364 11.78 -4.90 -0.20
C ARG A 364 13.16 -4.35 -0.53
N VAL A 365 13.39 -3.92 -1.77
CA VAL A 365 14.67 -3.29 -2.17
C VAL A 365 14.87 -1.99 -1.40
N VAL A 366 13.83 -1.14 -1.35
CA VAL A 366 13.85 0.12 -0.60
C VAL A 366 14.12 -0.13 0.89
N GLU A 367 13.42 -1.07 1.52
CA GLU A 367 13.60 -1.43 2.93
C GLU A 367 14.99 -1.99 3.20
N SER A 368 15.52 -2.85 2.33
CA SER A 368 16.84 -3.44 2.47
C SER A 368 17.95 -2.38 2.45
N VAL A 369 17.88 -1.42 1.52
CA VAL A 369 18.84 -0.33 1.43
C VAL A 369 18.71 0.60 2.64
N ALA A 370 17.48 0.94 3.04
CA ALA A 370 17.24 1.76 4.23
C ALA A 370 17.77 1.11 5.52
N SER A 371 17.67 -0.22 5.64
CA SER A 371 18.26 -0.98 6.75
C SER A 371 19.79 -0.93 6.73
N ARG A 372 20.43 -1.13 5.56
CA ARG A 372 21.89 -1.00 5.44
C ARG A 372 22.38 0.41 5.77
N MET A 373 21.65 1.45 5.35
CA MET A 373 21.95 2.83 5.73
C MET A 373 21.92 3.00 7.26
N ALA A 374 20.91 2.44 7.93
CA ALA A 374 20.78 2.51 9.38
C ALA A 374 21.89 1.73 10.11
N GLU A 375 22.26 0.54 9.62
CA GLU A 375 23.33 -0.30 10.17
C GLU A 375 24.70 0.38 10.05
N ALA A 376 25.01 0.93 8.87
CA ALA A 376 26.26 1.66 8.63
C ALA A 376 26.36 2.97 9.45
N SER A 377 25.24 3.46 9.99
CA SER A 377 25.18 4.67 10.82
C SER A 377 25.49 4.41 12.30
N GLY A 378 25.77 3.15 12.70
CA GLY A 378 26.07 2.78 14.08
C GLY A 378 24.82 2.65 14.98
N PRO A 379 24.99 2.61 16.32
CA PRO A 379 23.89 2.39 17.24
C PRO A 379 22.89 3.56 17.24
N PRO A 380 21.56 3.29 17.26
CA PRO A 380 20.56 4.35 17.30
C PRO A 380 20.44 5.03 18.67
N MET A 381 19.91 6.25 18.66
CA MET A 381 19.48 6.99 19.85
C MET A 381 18.03 6.65 20.24
N GLY A 382 17.85 6.28 21.52
CA GLY A 382 16.56 6.11 22.17
C GLY A 382 15.66 5.00 21.61
N ALA A 383 14.51 4.78 22.26
CA ALA A 383 13.56 3.73 21.88
C ALA A 383 12.93 3.93 20.47
N GLY A 384 12.95 5.16 19.95
CA GLY A 384 12.47 5.46 18.60
C GLY A 384 13.39 5.00 17.47
N ARG A 385 14.55 4.40 17.81
CA ARG A 385 15.63 3.98 16.91
C ARG A 385 15.97 5.08 15.91
N ARG A 386 16.55 6.20 16.37
CA ARG A 386 16.82 7.36 15.51
C ARG A 386 18.31 7.65 15.38
N TRP A 387 18.74 8.18 14.24
CA TRP A 387 20.13 8.58 13.99
C TRP A 387 20.19 10.07 13.62
N PRO A 388 21.23 10.82 14.01
CA PRO A 388 21.45 12.15 13.45
C PRO A 388 21.61 12.06 11.93
N ALA A 389 20.87 12.88 11.18
CA ALA A 389 20.87 12.80 9.72
C ALA A 389 22.28 12.95 9.11
N ARG A 390 23.15 13.74 9.76
CA ARG A 390 24.56 13.91 9.37
C ARG A 390 25.38 12.62 9.48
N GLU A 391 25.11 11.77 10.46
CA GLU A 391 25.87 10.52 10.63
C GLU A 391 25.48 9.52 9.54
N VAL A 392 24.19 9.50 9.18
CA VAL A 392 23.70 8.71 8.04
C VAL A 392 24.32 9.20 6.74
N ALA A 393 24.40 10.51 6.52
CA ALA A 393 25.04 11.08 5.34
C ALA A 393 26.52 10.72 5.26
N ARG A 394 27.26 10.83 6.37
CA ARG A 394 28.68 10.44 6.45
C ARG A 394 28.88 8.94 6.21
N ALA A 395 28.00 8.08 6.72
CA ALA A 395 28.05 6.65 6.45
C ALA A 395 27.85 6.35 4.96
N LEU A 396 26.90 7.03 4.32
CA LEU A 396 26.67 6.93 2.89
C LEU A 396 27.87 7.41 2.06
N GLU A 397 28.55 8.48 2.48
CA GLU A 397 29.76 8.98 1.81
C GLU A 397 30.92 7.97 1.87
N ARG A 398 31.09 7.27 3.00
CA ARG A 398 32.16 6.26 3.16
C ARG A 398 31.88 4.96 2.39
N GLU A 399 30.63 4.51 2.37
CA GLU A 399 30.29 3.13 1.97
C GLU A 399 29.18 3.07 0.91
N SER A 400 29.07 4.11 0.05
CA SER A 400 27.96 4.27 -0.90
C SER A 400 27.69 3.02 -1.75
N ALA A 401 28.74 2.43 -2.33
CA ALA A 401 28.60 1.24 -3.18
C ALA A 401 28.04 0.04 -2.40
N ALA A 402 28.56 -0.25 -1.21
CA ALA A 402 28.10 -1.36 -0.37
C ALA A 402 26.65 -1.17 0.13
N ILE A 403 26.31 0.06 0.51
CA ILE A 403 24.97 0.41 1.02
C ILE A 403 23.93 0.32 -0.11
N LEU A 404 24.22 0.86 -1.29
CA LEU A 404 23.24 0.98 -2.37
C LEU A 404 23.16 -0.28 -3.25
N ALA A 405 24.29 -0.95 -3.53
CA ALA A 405 24.35 -2.08 -4.46
C ALA A 405 24.26 -3.48 -3.79
N GLY A 406 23.91 -3.55 -2.50
CA GLY A 406 23.88 -4.79 -1.70
C GLY A 406 23.19 -6.00 -2.36
N PRO A 407 23.35 -7.22 -1.81
CA PRO A 407 23.11 -8.47 -2.53
C PRO A 407 21.74 -8.50 -3.22
N ALA A 408 21.72 -8.94 -4.48
CA ALA A 408 20.51 -9.01 -5.29
C ALA A 408 19.42 -9.79 -4.54
N LEU A 409 18.37 -9.10 -4.12
CA LEU A 409 17.19 -9.74 -3.56
C LEU A 409 16.51 -10.53 -4.68
N ARG A 410 16.45 -11.86 -4.55
CA ARG A 410 15.71 -12.70 -5.51
C ARG A 410 14.27 -12.21 -5.59
N SER A 411 13.76 -11.99 -6.80
CA SER A 411 12.39 -11.53 -7.00
C SER A 411 11.40 -12.61 -6.57
N ASP A 412 10.50 -12.30 -5.62
CA ASP A 412 9.32 -13.11 -5.34
C ASP A 412 8.32 -12.93 -6.48
N ARG A 413 8.53 -13.63 -7.59
CA ARG A 413 7.54 -13.74 -8.68
C ARG A 413 6.76 -15.06 -8.65
N ALA A 414 6.84 -15.81 -7.55
CA ALA A 414 6.24 -17.14 -7.45
C ALA A 414 5.54 -17.40 -6.10
N VAL A 415 4.51 -16.62 -5.75
CA VAL A 415 3.41 -17.13 -4.91
C VAL A 415 2.10 -16.50 -5.37
N GLY A 416 1.57 -17.02 -6.47
CA GLY A 416 0.27 -16.66 -7.00
C GLY A 416 -0.21 -17.73 -7.95
N VAL A 417 -1.24 -18.47 -7.52
CA VAL A 417 -1.94 -19.56 -8.21
C VAL A 417 -1.33 -20.98 -8.06
N GLY A 418 -1.93 -21.74 -7.14
CA GLY A 418 -2.20 -23.17 -7.33
C GLY A 418 -1.10 -24.18 -6.96
N ARG A 419 -1.08 -24.61 -5.70
CA ARG A 419 -1.13 -26.05 -5.33
C ARG A 419 -1.48 -26.19 -3.85
N SER A 420 -2.55 -26.93 -3.61
CA SER A 420 -3.01 -27.34 -2.28
C SER A 420 -1.92 -28.14 -1.58
N PRO A 421 -1.57 -27.88 -0.30
CA PRO A 421 -0.79 -28.85 0.46
C PRO A 421 -1.69 -30.03 0.77
N ALA A 422 -1.32 -31.19 0.22
CA ALA A 422 -1.90 -32.47 0.57
C ALA A 422 -1.83 -32.70 2.09
N THR A 423 -2.93 -33.26 2.59
CA THR A 423 -3.15 -33.94 3.86
C THR A 423 -1.87 -34.29 4.63
N VAL A 424 -1.57 -33.54 5.70
CA VAL A 424 -0.69 -34.03 6.77
C VAL A 424 -1.55 -34.93 7.64
N GLY A 425 -1.40 -36.25 7.45
CA GLY A 425 -1.99 -37.25 8.31
C GLY A 425 -1.48 -37.11 9.74
N LEU A 426 -2.42 -37.04 10.67
CA LEU A 426 -2.20 -37.31 12.08
C LEU A 426 -1.57 -38.71 12.22
N GLN A 427 -0.32 -38.78 12.64
CA GLN A 427 0.28 -40.03 13.11
C GLN A 427 0.36 -39.96 14.63
N LEU A 428 -0.55 -40.70 15.26
CA LEU A 428 -0.63 -40.89 16.70
C LEU A 428 0.60 -41.66 17.19
N ASP A 429 1.14 -41.10 18.25
CA ASP A 429 2.10 -41.61 19.23
C ASP A 429 1.93 -43.11 19.55
N HIS A 430 3.01 -43.89 19.45
CA HIS A 430 3.20 -45.13 20.20
C HIS A 430 4.68 -45.24 20.63
N GLY A 431 4.97 -44.75 21.82
CA GLY A 431 6.23 -44.97 22.53
C GLY A 431 6.56 -46.46 22.67
N ARG A 432 7.78 -46.84 22.28
CA ARG A 432 8.37 -48.14 22.60
C ARG A 432 9.30 -47.98 23.81
N SER A 433 8.80 -48.41 24.95
CA SER A 433 9.59 -48.77 26.13
C SER A 433 10.04 -50.23 25.99
N ARG A 434 11.30 -50.48 26.37
CA ARG A 434 11.98 -51.77 26.46
C ARG A 434 11.32 -52.68 27.50
N THR A 435 11.16 -53.96 27.17
CA THR A 435 11.44 -55.10 28.07
C THR A 435 11.63 -56.39 27.24
N ASP A 436 12.76 -57.05 27.46
CA ASP A 436 12.97 -58.50 27.25
C ASP A 436 12.23 -59.26 28.38
N PRO A 437 11.82 -60.55 28.24
CA PRO A 437 12.80 -61.63 28.09
C PRO A 437 12.39 -62.86 27.24
N ALA A 438 13.44 -63.58 26.85
CA ALA A 438 13.54 -64.99 26.47
C ALA A 438 12.43 -65.96 26.94
N SER A 439 11.94 -66.80 26.01
CA SER A 439 12.09 -68.27 26.05
C SER A 439 11.20 -68.96 25.00
N ARG A 440 11.62 -70.17 24.59
CA ARG A 440 10.92 -71.22 23.82
C ARG A 440 10.98 -71.16 22.29
N ALA A 441 11.99 -71.85 21.78
CA ALA A 441 11.78 -72.87 20.75
C ALA A 441 12.10 -74.22 21.39
N ASP A 442 11.19 -75.20 21.35
CA ASP A 442 11.48 -76.46 20.66
C ASP A 442 10.21 -77.30 20.44
N ARG A 443 10.29 -78.05 19.35
CA ARG A 443 9.34 -78.87 18.61
C ARG A 443 8.66 -79.96 19.44
N ARG A 444 7.39 -80.26 19.13
CA ARG A 444 6.90 -81.64 18.87
C ARG A 444 5.72 -81.63 17.89
N GLU A 445 5.87 -82.44 16.86
CA GLU A 445 4.94 -82.75 15.77
C GLU A 445 3.84 -83.77 16.19
N PRO A 446 2.83 -84.01 15.33
CA PRO A 446 1.51 -84.54 15.69
C PRO A 446 1.40 -86.06 15.55
N SER A 447 0.38 -86.65 16.19
CA SER A 447 -0.07 -88.03 15.91
C SER A 447 -1.58 -88.08 15.75
N HIS A 448 -2.00 -88.95 14.82
CA HIS A 448 -3.30 -89.08 14.17
C HIS A 448 -4.45 -89.71 14.99
N HIS A 449 -5.65 -89.60 14.37
CA HIS A 449 -6.85 -90.44 14.44
C HIS A 449 -7.87 -90.11 15.55
N LEU A 450 -9.19 -90.07 15.33
CA LEU A 450 -10.12 -90.71 14.37
C LEU A 450 -11.44 -89.93 14.36
N THR A 451 -12.13 -89.77 13.22
CA THR A 451 -13.50 -90.29 12.98
C THR A 451 -14.02 -89.97 11.57
N ARG A 452 -14.34 -91.06 10.86
CA ARG A 452 -15.27 -91.30 9.73
C ARG A 452 -15.14 -90.50 8.44
#